data_AF-A0A0V0I6C6-F1
#
_entry.id   AF-A0A0V0I6C6-F1
#
_cell.length_a   1.000
_cell.length_b   1.000
_cell.length_c   1.000
_cell.angle_alpha   90.00
_cell.angle_beta   90.00
_cell.angle_gamma   90.00
#
_symmetry.space_group_name_H-M   'P 1'
#
loop_
_entity.id
_entity.type
_entity.pdbx_description
1 polymer ?
#
loop_
_entity_poly.entity_id
_entity_poly.type
_entity_poly.pdbx_seq_one_letter_code
_entity_poly.pdbx_strand_id
1 'polypeptide(L)'
;MAKDAIAIMDHLGWEKAHVFGHSMGAMISCKLAAMVPERVLSLALLNVTGGGYECIPRLDRQTLSIAVRFLKAKTPEQRAAVDLDTHYSKEYLEEDVGTTTRRAVLYQEYVKGISASGMQSNCGFDGQINACWTHKISRDDLESICSAGFLISVIHGRHDVIAQLSHAKRLAKKLHPCARMVELPGGHRVSHERTEEVNDALLELIKASTSKISPYDWTNLPKKSSGWNITPLTRKSSPEGSRSSVMADIIGKLQMFFLFFFGLFMLAFEFMRRGVSRVKPVRLNAALT
;
A
#
# COMPACT_ATOMS: atom_id res chain seq x y z
N MET A 1 10.88 6.88 -9.34
CA MET A 1 9.52 7.32 -8.95
C MET A 1 9.51 8.57 -8.08
N ALA A 2 10.02 8.57 -6.83
CA ALA A 2 10.04 9.81 -6.03
C ALA A 2 10.91 10.92 -6.65
N LYS A 3 12.11 10.55 -7.13
CA LYS A 3 12.98 11.46 -7.92
C LYS A 3 12.28 11.97 -9.18
N ASP A 4 11.52 11.11 -9.87
CA ASP A 4 10.79 11.46 -11.08
C ASP A 4 9.71 12.52 -10.77
N ALA A 5 9.00 12.38 -9.65
CA ALA A 5 8.03 13.38 -9.18
C ALA A 5 8.70 14.72 -8.82
N ILE A 6 9.87 14.69 -8.18
CA ILE A 6 10.68 15.89 -7.92
C ILE A 6 11.10 16.57 -9.24
N ALA A 7 11.57 15.78 -10.21
CA ALA A 7 11.94 16.30 -11.53
C ALA A 7 10.75 16.93 -12.28
N ILE A 8 9.53 16.39 -12.12
CA ILE A 8 8.31 17.02 -12.64
C ILE A 8 8.03 18.35 -11.94
N MET A 9 8.16 18.42 -10.60
CA MET A 9 8.02 19.67 -9.87
C MET A 9 9.03 20.72 -10.35
N ASP A 10 10.28 20.32 -10.60
CA ASP A 10 11.32 21.20 -11.12
C ASP A 10 10.99 21.69 -12.53
N HIS A 11 10.56 20.79 -13.41
CA HIS A 11 10.16 21.12 -14.78
C HIS A 11 8.99 22.10 -14.84
N LEU A 12 8.03 21.97 -13.91
CA LEU A 12 6.85 22.84 -13.82
C LEU A 12 7.12 24.13 -13.01
N GLY A 13 8.31 24.28 -12.42
CA GLY A 13 8.65 25.43 -11.56
C GLY A 13 7.91 25.45 -10.21
N TRP A 14 7.41 24.31 -9.74
CA TRP A 14 6.67 24.21 -8.48
C TRP A 14 7.62 24.12 -7.28
N GLU A 15 7.95 25.25 -6.67
CA GLU A 15 8.88 25.26 -5.51
C GLU A 15 8.37 24.42 -4.33
N LYS A 16 7.08 24.52 -4.01
CA LYS A 16 6.42 23.75 -2.94
C LYS A 16 5.07 23.22 -3.39
N ALA A 17 4.64 22.08 -2.86
CA ALA A 17 3.34 21.50 -3.19
C ALA A 17 2.69 20.79 -1.98
N HIS A 18 1.36 20.73 -1.99
CA HIS A 18 0.62 19.73 -1.23
C HIS A 18 0.75 18.39 -1.95
N VAL A 19 1.22 17.35 -1.26
CA VAL A 19 1.51 16.06 -1.88
C VAL A 19 0.48 15.04 -1.42
N PHE A 20 -0.16 14.40 -2.38
CA PHE A 20 -1.15 13.35 -2.15
C PHE A 20 -0.73 12.09 -2.88
N GLY A 21 -0.77 10.96 -2.17
CA GLY A 21 -0.46 9.65 -2.73
C GLY A 21 -1.46 8.60 -2.29
N HIS A 22 -1.86 7.73 -3.20
CA HIS A 22 -2.73 6.57 -2.94
C HIS A 22 -1.94 5.28 -3.12
N SER A 23 -2.02 4.36 -2.16
CA SER A 23 -1.38 3.04 -2.21
C SER A 23 0.13 3.13 -2.45
N MET A 24 0.68 2.55 -3.53
CA MET A 24 2.08 2.75 -3.93
C MET A 24 2.43 4.23 -4.12
N GLY A 25 1.49 5.06 -4.57
CA GLY A 25 1.63 6.52 -4.62
C GLY A 25 1.97 7.12 -3.25
N ALA A 26 1.34 6.64 -2.18
CA ALA A 26 1.63 7.10 -0.81
C ALA A 26 3.06 6.73 -0.38
N MET A 27 3.56 5.56 -0.76
CA MET A 27 4.96 5.17 -0.53
C MET A 27 5.95 6.11 -1.24
N ILE A 28 5.62 6.47 -2.48
CA ILE A 28 6.40 7.43 -3.27
C ILE A 28 6.37 8.80 -2.62
N SER A 29 5.20 9.26 -2.18
CA SER A 29 5.02 10.54 -1.49
C SER A 29 5.81 10.60 -0.18
N CYS A 30 5.86 9.52 0.61
CA CYS A 30 6.73 9.44 1.79
C CYS A 30 8.20 9.63 1.43
N LYS A 31 8.68 8.98 0.35
CA LYS A 31 10.07 9.15 -0.10
C LYS A 31 10.36 10.55 -0.63
N LEU A 32 9.43 11.13 -1.41
CA LEU A 32 9.55 12.52 -1.86
C LEU A 32 9.65 13.45 -0.65
N ALA A 33 8.76 13.31 0.32
CA ALA A 33 8.72 14.14 1.52
C ALA A 33 9.96 13.98 2.42
N ALA A 34 10.58 12.80 2.46
CA ALA A 34 11.85 12.59 3.16
C ALA A 34 13.05 13.20 2.41
N MET A 35 13.00 13.23 1.08
CA MET A 35 14.11 13.71 0.23
C MET A 35 14.14 15.23 0.08
N VAL A 36 12.98 15.88 0.02
CA VAL A 36 12.83 17.34 -0.16
C VAL A 36 11.77 17.89 0.80
N PRO A 37 11.93 17.71 2.13
CA PRO A 37 10.93 18.10 3.13
C PRO A 37 10.52 19.59 3.03
N GLU A 38 11.44 20.46 2.69
CA GLU A 38 11.23 21.90 2.53
C GLU A 38 10.27 22.28 1.38
N ARG A 39 10.03 21.32 0.47
CA ARG A 39 9.14 21.47 -0.69
C ARG A 39 7.74 20.91 -0.47
N VAL A 40 7.46 20.35 0.71
CA VAL A 40 6.15 19.79 1.04
C VAL A 40 5.38 20.72 1.96
N LEU A 41 4.21 21.19 1.50
CA LEU A 41 3.30 22.04 2.29
C LEU A 41 2.45 21.21 3.25
N SER A 42 1.97 20.06 2.79
CA SER A 42 1.28 19.04 3.58
C SER A 42 1.31 17.71 2.84
N LEU A 43 1.09 16.61 3.56
CA LEU A 43 1.17 15.25 3.01
C LEU A 43 -0.11 14.46 3.30
N ALA A 44 -0.73 13.91 2.27
CA ALA A 44 -1.87 13.01 2.42
C ALA A 44 -1.55 11.62 1.88
N LEU A 45 -1.72 10.61 2.73
CA LEU A 45 -1.38 9.21 2.49
C LEU A 45 -2.64 8.37 2.51
N LEU A 46 -3.10 7.93 1.34
CA LEU A 46 -4.33 7.15 1.22
C LEU A 46 -4.05 5.68 1.04
N ASN A 47 -4.79 4.85 1.76
CA ASN A 47 -4.72 3.39 1.64
C ASN A 47 -3.27 2.86 1.64
N VAL A 48 -2.45 3.42 2.54
CA VAL A 48 -1.00 3.24 2.57
C VAL A 48 -0.57 2.01 3.37
N THR A 49 0.56 1.42 2.99
CA THR A 49 1.29 0.40 3.77
C THR A 49 2.77 0.76 3.83
N GLY A 50 3.51 0.27 4.83
CA GLY A 50 4.92 0.56 5.04
C GLY A 50 5.89 -0.16 4.08
N GLY A 51 5.36 -0.95 3.14
CA GLY A 51 6.15 -1.74 2.19
C GLY A 51 6.64 -3.08 2.75
N GLY A 52 7.35 -3.84 1.93
CA GLY A 52 7.96 -5.11 2.35
C GLY A 52 6.94 -6.15 2.79
N TYR A 53 7.19 -6.77 3.95
CA TYR A 53 6.30 -7.79 4.49
C TYR A 53 4.88 -7.26 4.79
N GLU A 54 4.70 -5.94 4.92
CA GLU A 54 3.39 -5.30 5.09
C GLU A 54 2.55 -5.30 3.80
N CYS A 55 3.13 -5.72 2.68
CA CYS A 55 2.42 -5.99 1.42
C CYS A 55 1.91 -7.43 1.34
N ILE A 56 2.24 -8.29 2.32
CA ILE A 56 1.69 -9.65 2.36
C ILE A 56 0.21 -9.54 2.72
N PRO A 57 -0.71 -10.05 1.89
CA PRO A 57 -2.13 -10.01 2.19
C PRO A 57 -2.49 -10.79 3.46
N ARG A 58 -3.67 -10.52 4.01
CA ARG A 58 -4.25 -11.39 5.04
C ARG A 58 -4.41 -12.80 4.47
N LEU A 59 -3.98 -13.80 5.24
CA LEU A 59 -4.23 -15.20 4.92
C LEU A 59 -5.65 -15.58 5.36
N ASP A 60 -6.62 -15.23 4.53
CA ASP A 60 -8.01 -15.64 4.69
C ASP A 60 -8.58 -16.18 3.36
N ARG A 61 -9.77 -16.80 3.44
CA ARG A 61 -10.42 -17.43 2.30
C ARG A 61 -10.73 -16.44 1.17
N GLN A 62 -11.10 -15.20 1.54
CA GLN A 62 -11.46 -14.16 0.58
C GLN A 62 -10.22 -13.75 -0.22
N THR A 63 -9.12 -13.46 0.47
CA THR A 63 -7.90 -12.96 -0.15
C THR A 63 -7.19 -14.04 -0.96
N LEU A 64 -7.24 -15.30 -0.50
CA LEU A 64 -6.79 -16.44 -1.30
C LEU A 64 -7.60 -16.60 -2.59
N SER A 65 -8.93 -16.47 -2.51
CA SER A 65 -9.81 -16.52 -3.69
C SER A 65 -9.50 -15.40 -4.68
N ILE A 66 -9.30 -14.17 -4.19
CA ILE A 66 -8.87 -13.02 -4.98
C ILE A 66 -7.54 -13.32 -5.67
N ALA A 67 -6.52 -13.80 -4.94
CA ALA A 67 -5.21 -14.10 -5.51
C ALA A 67 -5.29 -15.15 -6.64
N VAL A 68 -6.04 -16.23 -6.42
CA VAL A 68 -6.24 -17.28 -7.44
C VAL A 68 -6.96 -16.73 -8.67
N ARG A 69 -8.01 -15.91 -8.48
CA ARG A 69 -8.75 -15.31 -9.61
C ARG A 69 -7.89 -14.31 -10.37
N PHE A 70 -7.10 -13.49 -9.67
CA PHE A 70 -6.16 -12.54 -10.28
C PHE A 70 -5.14 -13.26 -11.18
N LEU A 71 -4.55 -14.35 -10.69
CA LEU A 71 -3.59 -15.15 -11.47
C LEU A 71 -4.23 -15.84 -12.69
N LYS A 72 -5.52 -16.17 -12.62
CA LYS A 72 -6.26 -16.83 -13.70
C LYS A 72 -6.85 -15.86 -14.71
N ALA A 73 -7.00 -14.58 -14.36
CA ALA A 73 -7.61 -13.58 -15.23
C ALA A 73 -6.72 -13.32 -16.45
N LYS A 74 -7.27 -13.57 -17.65
CA LYS A 74 -6.58 -13.38 -18.94
C LYS A 74 -7.31 -12.44 -19.88
N THR A 75 -8.54 -12.06 -19.54
CA THR A 75 -9.37 -11.16 -20.33
C THR A 75 -9.73 -9.91 -19.51
N PRO A 76 -10.06 -8.79 -20.16
CA PRO A 76 -10.54 -7.58 -19.50
C PRO A 76 -11.70 -7.85 -18.52
N GLU A 77 -12.63 -8.71 -18.89
CA GLU A 77 -13.80 -9.12 -18.10
C GLU A 77 -13.40 -9.81 -16.80
N GLN A 78 -12.54 -10.82 -16.91
CA GLN A 78 -12.06 -11.55 -15.75
C GLN A 78 -11.24 -10.64 -14.83
N ARG A 79 -10.43 -9.75 -15.41
CA ARG A 79 -9.61 -8.81 -14.65
C ARG A 79 -10.47 -7.78 -13.94
N ALA A 80 -11.44 -7.19 -14.62
CA ALA A 80 -12.40 -6.24 -14.06
C ALA A 80 -13.14 -6.85 -12.86
N ALA A 81 -13.66 -8.08 -12.99
CA ALA A 81 -14.37 -8.75 -11.91
C ALA A 81 -13.53 -8.90 -10.64
N VAL A 82 -12.22 -9.17 -10.78
CA VAL A 82 -11.32 -9.31 -9.63
C VAL A 82 -10.91 -7.95 -9.09
N ASP A 83 -10.59 -7.00 -9.95
CA ASP A 83 -10.19 -5.65 -9.56
C ASP A 83 -11.31 -4.93 -8.79
N LEU A 84 -12.58 -5.14 -9.13
CA LEU A 84 -13.68 -4.58 -8.34
C LEU A 84 -13.69 -5.12 -6.89
N ASP A 85 -13.49 -6.43 -6.73
CA ASP A 85 -13.49 -7.07 -5.41
C ASP A 85 -12.26 -6.73 -4.56
N THR A 86 -11.18 -6.24 -5.18
CA THR A 86 -10.00 -5.73 -4.47
C THR A 86 -10.10 -4.23 -4.19
N HIS A 87 -10.71 -3.47 -5.10
CA HIS A 87 -10.79 -2.02 -5.01
C HIS A 87 -11.88 -1.54 -4.07
N TYR A 88 -13.04 -2.20 -4.05
CA TYR A 88 -14.22 -1.65 -3.40
C TYR A 88 -14.78 -2.56 -2.30
N SER A 89 -15.47 -1.96 -1.34
CA SER A 89 -16.26 -2.74 -0.38
C SER A 89 -17.44 -3.44 -1.07
N LYS A 90 -17.87 -4.58 -0.52
CA LYS A 90 -19.02 -5.33 -1.02
C LYS A 90 -20.30 -4.47 -1.00
N GLU A 91 -20.52 -3.75 0.10
CA GLU A 91 -21.66 -2.85 0.29
C GLU A 91 -21.73 -1.79 -0.81
N TYR A 92 -20.62 -1.12 -1.12
CA TYR A 92 -20.56 -0.13 -2.18
C TYR A 92 -20.87 -0.72 -3.56
N LEU A 93 -20.40 -1.94 -3.84
CA LEU A 93 -20.64 -2.62 -5.11
C LEU A 93 -22.09 -3.09 -5.29
N GLU A 94 -22.77 -3.43 -4.19
CA GLU A 94 -24.15 -3.93 -4.20
C GLU A 94 -25.20 -2.82 -4.18
N GLU A 95 -24.80 -1.57 -3.93
CA GLU A 95 -25.68 -0.41 -3.97
C GLU A 95 -26.34 -0.24 -5.35
N ASP A 96 -27.64 0.06 -5.35
CA ASP A 96 -28.39 0.38 -6.57
C ASP A 96 -28.06 1.79 -7.06
N VAL A 97 -27.66 1.90 -8.33
CA VAL A 97 -27.38 3.15 -9.03
C VAL A 97 -28.28 3.21 -10.27
N GLY A 98 -29.40 3.91 -10.14
CA GLY A 98 -30.43 3.96 -11.17
C GLY A 98 -31.18 2.63 -11.29
N THR A 99 -31.03 1.95 -12.43
CA THR A 99 -31.74 0.68 -12.72
C THR A 99 -30.85 -0.56 -12.57
N THR A 100 -29.62 -0.41 -12.07
CA THR A 100 -28.67 -1.51 -11.92
C THR A 100 -27.79 -1.30 -10.69
N THR A 101 -26.93 -2.26 -10.36
CA THR A 101 -25.99 -2.12 -9.24
C THR A 101 -24.75 -1.34 -9.64
N ARG A 102 -24.11 -0.69 -8.67
CA ARG A 102 -22.84 0.00 -8.85
C ARG A 102 -21.77 -0.94 -9.42
N ARG A 103 -21.77 -2.21 -9.01
CA ARG A 103 -20.92 -3.26 -9.61
C ARG A 103 -21.09 -3.35 -11.11
N ALA A 104 -22.32 -3.38 -11.62
CA ALA A 104 -22.57 -3.53 -13.05
C ALA A 104 -22.05 -2.32 -13.83
N VAL A 105 -22.27 -1.10 -13.31
CA VAL A 105 -21.76 0.14 -13.92
C VAL A 105 -20.23 0.11 -13.96
N LEU A 106 -19.57 -0.06 -12.81
CA LEU A 106 -18.11 -0.06 -12.70
C LEU A 106 -17.47 -1.20 -13.49
N TYR A 107 -18.13 -2.36 -13.58
CA TYR A 107 -17.64 -3.48 -14.38
C TYR A 107 -17.51 -3.10 -15.85
N GLN A 108 -18.53 -2.44 -16.42
CA GLN A 108 -18.47 -1.98 -17.81
C GLN A 108 -17.37 -0.94 -18.02
N GLU A 109 -17.20 -0.01 -17.08
CA GLU A 109 -16.13 0.99 -17.12
C GLU A 109 -14.74 0.35 -17.07
N TYR A 110 -14.54 -0.63 -16.20
CA TYR A 110 -13.27 -1.35 -16.07
C TYR A 110 -12.95 -2.16 -17.31
N VAL A 111 -13.93 -2.91 -17.84
CA VAL A 111 -13.76 -3.69 -19.08
C VAL A 111 -13.40 -2.76 -20.23
N LYS A 112 -14.12 -1.64 -20.39
CA LYS A 112 -13.83 -0.63 -21.41
C LYS A 112 -12.43 -0.06 -21.25
N GLY A 113 -12.05 0.34 -20.03
CA GLY A 113 -10.74 0.91 -19.72
C GLY A 113 -9.59 -0.06 -20.05
N ILE A 114 -9.66 -1.28 -19.52
CA ILE A 114 -8.65 -2.33 -19.75
C ILE A 114 -8.58 -2.72 -21.23
N SER A 115 -9.71 -2.76 -21.94
CA SER A 115 -9.73 -3.06 -23.38
C SER A 115 -9.08 -1.95 -24.21
N ALA A 116 -9.23 -0.69 -23.80
CA ALA A 116 -8.64 0.45 -24.50
C ALA A 116 -7.15 0.63 -24.21
N SER A 117 -6.72 0.50 -22.95
CA SER A 117 -5.31 0.69 -22.55
C SER A 117 -4.46 -0.56 -22.74
N GLY A 118 -5.09 -1.72 -22.84
CA GLY A 118 -4.45 -3.01 -22.67
C GLY A 118 -4.12 -3.32 -21.20
N MET A 119 -3.73 -4.57 -20.95
CA MET A 119 -3.18 -4.96 -19.66
C MET A 119 -1.76 -4.39 -19.50
N GLN A 120 -1.39 -4.07 -18.27
CA GLN A 120 -0.01 -3.71 -17.92
C GLN A 120 0.95 -4.81 -18.37
N SER A 121 2.10 -4.42 -18.93
CA SER A 121 3.14 -5.37 -19.32
C SER A 121 3.66 -6.14 -18.09
N ASN A 122 4.09 -7.38 -18.29
CA ASN A 122 4.62 -8.21 -17.20
C ASN A 122 5.81 -7.53 -16.51
N CYS A 123 6.75 -6.96 -17.28
CA CYS A 123 7.89 -6.25 -16.70
C CYS A 123 7.50 -5.01 -15.88
N GLY A 124 6.49 -4.27 -16.32
CA GLY A 124 5.98 -3.12 -15.57
C GLY A 124 5.30 -3.56 -14.27
N PHE A 125 4.50 -4.62 -14.34
CA PHE A 125 3.83 -5.19 -13.17
C PHE A 125 4.84 -5.74 -12.16
N ASP A 126 5.76 -6.60 -12.60
CA ASP A 126 6.80 -7.19 -11.75
C ASP A 126 7.70 -6.11 -11.11
N GLY A 127 8.02 -5.07 -11.88
CA GLY A 127 8.78 -3.92 -11.39
C GLY A 127 8.06 -3.16 -10.27
N GLN A 128 6.75 -2.93 -10.40
CA GLN A 128 5.95 -2.28 -9.36
C GLN A 128 5.77 -3.15 -8.12
N ILE A 129 5.54 -4.45 -8.28
CA ILE A 129 5.49 -5.40 -7.16
C ILE A 129 6.82 -5.41 -6.41
N ASN A 130 7.94 -5.48 -7.14
CA ASN A 130 9.27 -5.41 -6.54
C ASN A 130 9.52 -4.06 -5.85
N ALA A 131 9.05 -2.95 -6.42
CA ALA A 131 9.16 -1.63 -5.79
C ALA A 131 8.38 -1.58 -4.46
N CYS A 132 7.14 -2.07 -4.41
CA CYS A 132 6.36 -2.17 -3.17
C CYS A 132 7.03 -3.10 -2.15
N TRP A 133 7.61 -4.22 -2.60
CA TRP A 133 8.28 -5.20 -1.74
C TRP A 133 9.61 -4.68 -1.17
N THR A 134 10.36 -3.93 -1.96
CA THR A 134 11.66 -3.37 -1.52
C THR A 134 11.50 -2.00 -0.85
N HIS A 135 10.29 -1.44 -0.85
CA HIS A 135 9.99 -0.20 -0.17
C HIS A 135 10.21 -0.33 1.34
N LYS A 136 10.90 0.67 1.89
CA LYS A 136 11.09 0.86 3.33
C LYS A 136 11.15 2.35 3.63
N ILE A 137 10.54 2.75 4.73
CA ILE A 137 10.73 4.07 5.34
C ILE A 137 11.71 3.87 6.49
N SER A 138 12.92 4.42 6.34
CA SER A 138 13.99 4.35 7.34
C SER A 138 13.68 5.25 8.54
N ARG A 139 14.51 5.18 9.58
CA ARG A 139 14.43 6.12 10.71
C ARG A 139 14.74 7.54 10.25
N ASP A 140 15.79 7.72 9.45
CA ASP A 140 16.20 9.01 8.90
C ASP A 140 15.12 9.62 8.01
N ASP A 141 14.39 8.80 7.24
CA ASP A 141 13.24 9.27 6.45
C ASP A 141 12.14 9.84 7.37
N LEU A 142 11.81 9.11 8.45
CA LEU A 142 10.79 9.56 9.41
C LEU A 142 11.23 10.82 10.16
N GLU A 143 12.51 10.90 10.54
CA GLU A 143 13.07 12.06 11.22
C GLU A 143 13.08 13.29 10.31
N SER A 144 13.46 13.14 9.04
CA SER A 144 13.40 14.19 8.02
C SER A 144 11.97 14.72 7.85
N ILE A 145 11.00 13.81 7.66
CA ILE A 145 9.58 14.16 7.52
C ILE A 145 9.06 14.88 8.78
N CYS A 146 9.29 14.32 9.96
CA CYS A 146 8.74 14.87 11.20
C CYS A 146 9.40 16.20 11.59
N SER A 147 10.70 16.37 11.34
CA SER A 147 11.42 17.60 11.68
C SER A 147 11.02 18.78 10.79
N ALA A 148 10.49 18.51 9.60
CA ALA A 148 9.95 19.53 8.70
C ALA A 148 8.68 20.20 9.24
N GLY A 149 7.94 19.51 10.12
CA GLY A 149 6.79 20.06 10.84
C GLY A 149 5.52 20.26 9.99
N PHE A 150 5.50 19.87 8.71
CA PHE A 150 4.27 19.91 7.91
C PHE A 150 3.26 18.86 8.38
N LEU A 151 1.98 19.15 8.16
CA LEU A 151 0.88 18.31 8.61
C LEU A 151 0.67 17.11 7.68
N ILE A 152 0.27 15.98 8.27
CA ILE A 152 0.05 14.72 7.55
C ILE A 152 -1.35 14.18 7.83
N SER A 153 -2.10 13.80 6.79
CA SER A 153 -3.34 13.02 6.90
C SER A 153 -3.11 11.60 6.39
N VAL A 154 -3.36 10.60 7.23
CA VAL A 154 -3.40 9.19 6.83
C VAL A 154 -4.87 8.79 6.71
N ILE A 155 -5.37 8.66 5.49
CA ILE A 155 -6.79 8.41 5.20
C ILE A 155 -6.94 6.99 4.69
N HIS A 156 -7.76 6.15 5.34
CA HIS A 156 -7.76 4.71 5.06
C HIS A 156 -9.13 4.06 5.15
N GLY A 157 -9.43 3.18 4.19
CA GLY A 157 -10.66 2.38 4.18
C GLY A 157 -10.60 1.21 5.17
N ARG A 158 -11.59 1.08 6.05
CA ARG A 158 -11.62 0.03 7.09
C ARG A 158 -11.63 -1.40 6.55
N HIS A 159 -12.13 -1.58 5.33
CA HIS A 159 -12.29 -2.87 4.67
C HIS A 159 -11.28 -3.09 3.54
N ASP A 160 -10.17 -2.34 3.54
CA ASP A 160 -9.09 -2.52 2.57
C ASP A 160 -8.44 -3.92 2.70
N VAL A 161 -8.60 -4.72 1.65
CA VAL A 161 -8.06 -6.09 1.53
C VAL A 161 -6.66 -6.13 0.92
N ILE A 162 -6.20 -5.04 0.31
CA ILE A 162 -4.87 -4.91 -0.29
C ILE A 162 -3.89 -4.37 0.75
N ALA A 163 -4.15 -3.15 1.24
CA ALA A 163 -3.32 -2.48 2.22
C ALA A 163 -4.04 -2.49 3.57
N GLN A 164 -3.63 -3.40 4.46
CA GLN A 164 -4.34 -3.58 5.72
C GLN A 164 -4.30 -2.32 6.60
N LEU A 165 -5.46 -1.92 7.15
CA LEU A 165 -5.60 -0.77 8.04
C LEU A 165 -4.57 -0.74 9.20
N SER A 166 -4.18 -1.90 9.73
CA SER A 166 -3.18 -2.00 10.81
C SER A 166 -1.81 -1.42 10.41
N HIS A 167 -1.45 -1.50 9.14
CA HIS A 167 -0.19 -0.95 8.62
C HIS A 167 -0.23 0.57 8.54
N ALA A 168 -1.32 1.14 8.03
CA ALA A 168 -1.54 2.58 8.06
C ALA A 168 -1.55 3.14 9.49
N LYS A 169 -2.24 2.49 10.43
CA LYS A 169 -2.20 2.87 11.85
C LYS A 169 -0.78 2.85 12.43
N ARG A 170 0.03 1.85 12.07
CA ARG A 170 1.42 1.75 12.51
C ARG A 170 2.27 2.87 11.90
N LEU A 171 2.06 3.21 10.63
CA LEU A 171 2.75 4.32 9.98
C LEU A 171 2.36 5.66 10.61
N ALA A 172 1.07 5.93 10.82
CA ALA A 172 0.58 7.13 11.49
C ALA A 172 1.21 7.31 12.88
N LYS A 173 1.31 6.23 13.67
CA LYS A 173 2.00 6.24 14.98
C LYS A 173 3.49 6.58 14.87
N LYS A 174 4.18 6.13 13.82
CA LYS A 174 5.60 6.46 13.58
C LYS A 174 5.78 7.93 13.19
N LEU A 175 4.78 8.52 12.55
CA LEU A 175 4.74 9.92 12.10
C LEU A 175 4.19 10.88 13.17
N HIS A 176 3.91 10.42 14.39
CA HIS A 176 3.49 11.29 15.49
C HIS A 176 4.62 12.30 15.81
N PRO A 177 4.31 13.60 16.02
CA PRO A 177 2.97 14.20 16.13
C PRO A 177 2.38 14.71 14.81
N CYS A 178 3.09 14.62 13.68
CA CYS A 178 2.67 15.25 12.42
C CYS A 178 1.43 14.61 11.78
N ALA A 179 1.14 13.34 12.10
CA ALA A 179 0.06 12.59 11.47
C ALA A 179 -1.27 12.61 12.23
N ARG A 180 -2.35 12.78 11.48
CA ARG A 180 -3.75 12.48 11.86
C ARG A 180 -4.22 11.24 11.12
N MET A 181 -4.92 10.34 11.81
CA MET A 181 -5.53 9.14 11.22
C MET A 181 -7.01 9.39 10.91
N VAL A 182 -7.44 9.18 9.68
CA VAL A 182 -8.84 9.27 9.24
C VAL A 182 -9.28 7.89 8.74
N GLU A 183 -10.20 7.26 9.47
CA GLU A 183 -10.68 5.91 9.17
C GLU A 183 -12.10 5.95 8.62
N LEU A 184 -12.27 5.57 7.35
CA LEU A 184 -13.55 5.66 6.66
C LEU A 184 -14.13 4.26 6.35
N PRO A 185 -15.46 4.10 6.30
CA PRO A 185 -16.03 2.89 5.72
C PRO A 185 -15.68 2.82 4.23
N GLY A 186 -15.01 1.75 3.80
CA GLY A 186 -14.65 1.55 2.40
C GLY A 186 -13.48 0.59 2.23
N GLY A 187 -13.21 0.21 0.99
CA GLY A 187 -12.13 -0.65 0.56
C GLY A 187 -10.85 0.11 0.20
N HIS A 188 -10.13 -0.42 -0.79
CA HIS A 188 -8.86 0.15 -1.23
C HIS A 188 -9.02 1.47 -2.00
N ARG A 189 -10.15 1.68 -2.69
CA ARG A 189 -10.48 2.93 -3.40
C ARG A 189 -11.37 3.82 -2.54
N VAL A 190 -10.95 4.11 -1.31
CA VAL A 190 -11.75 4.88 -0.35
C VAL A 190 -12.12 6.28 -0.86
N SER A 191 -11.27 6.90 -1.70
CA SER A 191 -11.55 8.19 -2.34
C SER A 191 -12.70 8.16 -3.35
N HIS A 192 -13.02 6.99 -3.90
CA HIS A 192 -14.18 6.81 -4.77
C HIS A 192 -15.43 6.45 -3.96
N GLU A 193 -15.29 5.65 -2.90
CA GLU A 193 -16.43 5.24 -2.07
C GLU A 193 -16.93 6.35 -1.14
N ARG A 194 -16.02 7.21 -0.71
CA ARG A 194 -16.23 8.28 0.28
C ARG A 194 -15.66 9.60 -0.25
N THR A 195 -16.07 9.97 -1.45
CA THR A 195 -15.51 11.12 -2.16
C THR A 195 -15.69 12.41 -1.36
N GLU A 196 -16.86 12.62 -0.76
CA GLU A 196 -17.12 13.81 0.05
C GLU A 196 -16.21 13.85 1.29
N GLU A 197 -16.16 12.77 2.07
CA GLU A 197 -15.39 12.72 3.31
C GLU A 197 -13.87 12.79 3.06
N VAL A 198 -13.39 12.19 1.97
CA VAL A 198 -11.99 12.29 1.58
C VAL A 198 -11.66 13.72 1.13
N ASN A 199 -12.52 14.35 0.32
CA ASN A 199 -12.32 15.74 -0.10
C ASN A 199 -12.32 16.69 1.09
N ASP A 200 -13.24 16.51 2.03
CA ASP A 200 -13.31 17.31 3.25
C ASP A 200 -12.02 17.17 4.09
N ALA A 201 -11.52 15.94 4.28
CA ALA A 201 -10.27 15.69 4.99
C ALA A 201 -9.04 16.31 4.29
N LEU A 202 -9.03 16.35 2.95
CA LEU A 202 -7.97 17.00 2.17
C LEU A 202 -8.04 18.52 2.27
N LEU A 203 -9.24 19.10 2.14
CA LEU A 203 -9.46 20.53 2.29
C LEU A 203 -9.12 21.01 3.71
N GLU A 204 -9.48 20.22 4.73
CA GLU A 204 -9.10 20.49 6.11
C GLU A 204 -7.58 20.50 6.28
N LEU A 205 -6.87 19.49 5.74
CA LEU A 205 -5.40 19.44 5.79
C LEU A 205 -4.77 20.66 5.13
N ILE A 206 -5.25 21.05 3.95
CA ILE A 206 -4.73 22.21 3.22
C ILE A 206 -4.95 23.49 4.04
N LYS A 207 -6.17 23.72 4.54
CA LYS A 207 -6.49 24.88 5.39
C LYS A 207 -5.68 24.91 6.69
N ALA A 208 -5.47 23.75 7.31
CA ALA A 208 -4.68 23.63 8.54
C ALA A 208 -3.20 23.99 8.30
N SER A 209 -2.65 23.57 7.16
CA SER A 209 -1.26 23.87 6.80
C SER A 209 -0.99 25.36 6.56
N THR A 210 -1.97 26.12 6.08
CA THR A 210 -1.86 27.58 5.92
C THR A 210 -2.08 28.35 7.23
N SER A 211 -2.84 27.76 8.16
CA SER A 211 -3.20 28.38 9.44
C SER A 211 -2.16 28.19 10.56
N LYS A 212 -0.98 27.63 10.25
CA LYS A 212 0.13 27.35 11.20
C LYS A 212 -0.29 26.55 12.44
N ILE A 213 -1.23 25.62 12.28
CA ILE A 213 -1.62 24.69 13.35
C ILE A 213 -0.40 23.85 13.75
N SER A 214 -0.17 23.67 15.05
CA SER A 214 0.94 22.83 15.51
C SER A 214 0.65 21.35 15.20
N PRO A 215 1.67 20.53 14.88
CA PRO A 215 1.49 19.08 14.74
C PRO A 215 0.75 18.42 15.93
N TYR A 216 0.99 18.91 17.15
CA TYR A 216 0.34 18.38 18.37
C TYR A 216 -1.16 18.70 18.45
N ASP A 217 -1.60 19.83 17.91
CA ASP A 217 -3.01 20.18 17.82
C ASP A 217 -3.69 19.51 16.62
N TRP A 218 -2.91 19.19 15.58
CA TRP A 218 -3.40 18.48 14.41
C TRP A 218 -3.69 17.00 14.67
N THR A 219 -2.82 16.30 15.39
CA THR A 219 -2.94 14.85 15.57
C THR A 219 -4.13 14.42 16.44
N ASN A 220 -4.79 13.34 16.03
CA ASN A 220 -5.79 12.63 16.85
C ASN A 220 -5.23 11.33 17.45
N LEU A 221 -3.93 11.09 17.32
CA LEU A 221 -3.27 9.92 17.88
C LEU A 221 -3.01 10.11 19.38
N PRO A 222 -3.10 9.05 20.19
CA PRO A 222 -2.81 9.16 21.61
C PRO A 222 -1.38 9.63 21.82
N LYS A 223 -1.19 10.55 22.77
CA LYS A 223 0.15 10.99 23.20
C LYS A 223 0.96 9.74 23.51
N LYS A 224 2.17 9.66 22.93
CA LYS A 224 3.13 8.60 23.22
C LYS A 224 3.35 8.60 24.74
N SER A 225 2.86 7.59 25.45
CA SER A 225 3.16 7.49 26.87
C SER A 225 4.68 7.40 26.99
N SER A 226 5.28 8.37 27.69
CA SER A 226 6.66 8.29 28.16
C SER A 226 6.72 7.27 29.31
N GLY A 227 6.34 6.02 29.01
CA GLY A 227 6.21 4.93 29.97
C GLY A 227 7.41 4.02 29.93
N TRP A 228 8.62 4.57 30.08
CA TRP A 228 9.71 3.79 30.67
C TRP A 228 9.63 4.04 32.18
N ASN A 229 8.78 3.28 32.87
CA ASN A 229 8.92 3.15 34.32
C ASN A 229 10.26 2.44 34.56
N ILE A 230 11.31 3.23 34.76
CA ILE A 230 12.58 2.74 35.28
C ILE A 230 12.33 2.49 36.77
N THR A 231 11.90 1.28 37.10
CA THR A 231 12.12 0.76 38.45
C THR A 231 13.65 0.63 38.61
N PRO A 232 14.28 1.22 39.64
CA PRO A 232 15.72 1.11 39.82
C PRO A 232 16.03 -0.32 40.26
N LEU A 233 16.41 -1.17 39.30
CA LEU A 233 16.86 -2.53 39.60
C LEU A 233 18.30 -2.43 40.10
N THR A 234 18.45 -2.58 41.42
CA THR A 234 19.72 -2.84 42.08
C THR A 234 20.48 -3.93 41.36
N ARG A 235 21.69 -3.58 40.94
CA ARG A 235 22.68 -4.40 40.24
C ARG A 235 22.99 -5.66 41.06
N LYS A 236 22.47 -6.81 40.62
CA LYS A 236 23.09 -8.12 40.90
C LYS A 236 23.51 -8.73 39.57
N SER A 237 24.81 -8.98 39.48
CA SER A 237 25.53 -9.59 38.37
C SER A 237 25.01 -10.99 38.04
N SER A 238 24.65 -11.25 36.78
CA SER A 238 24.53 -12.59 36.19
C SER A 238 24.72 -12.50 34.66
N PRO A 239 25.29 -13.54 33.99
CA PRO A 239 25.88 -13.39 32.66
C PRO A 239 24.87 -13.74 31.55
N GLU A 240 24.33 -12.75 30.83
CA GLU A 240 23.52 -12.99 29.62
C GLU A 240 24.01 -12.14 28.43
N GLY A 241 25.24 -12.39 27.99
CA GLY A 241 25.81 -11.82 26.76
C GLY A 241 25.58 -12.67 25.49
N SER A 242 24.83 -13.77 25.57
CA SER A 242 24.76 -14.79 24.49
C SER A 242 23.41 -14.84 23.75
N ARG A 243 22.30 -14.40 24.35
CA ARG A 243 20.95 -14.62 23.77
C ARG A 243 20.56 -13.68 22.62
N SER A 244 21.05 -12.44 22.58
CA SER A 244 20.62 -11.48 21.53
C SER A 244 21.23 -11.78 20.16
N SER A 245 22.47 -12.26 20.14
CA SER A 245 23.16 -12.75 18.93
C SER A 245 22.48 -14.00 18.37
N VAL A 246 22.10 -14.94 19.25
CA VAL A 246 21.39 -16.17 18.86
C VAL A 246 20.00 -15.87 18.32
N MET A 247 19.27 -14.89 18.88
CA MET A 247 17.95 -14.51 18.40
C MET A 247 18.00 -13.84 17.02
N ALA A 248 19.01 -12.99 16.77
CA ALA A 248 19.24 -12.39 15.45
C ALA A 248 19.63 -13.44 14.40
N ASP A 249 20.44 -14.43 14.78
CA ASP A 249 20.82 -15.55 13.92
C ASP A 249 19.63 -16.48 13.61
N ILE A 250 18.75 -16.73 14.58
CA ILE A 250 17.50 -17.49 14.39
C ILE A 250 16.54 -16.74 13.46
N ILE A 251 16.39 -15.42 13.61
CA ILE A 251 15.55 -14.60 12.72
C ILE A 251 16.12 -14.59 11.30
N GLY A 252 17.44 -14.46 11.14
CA GLY A 252 18.11 -14.55 9.85
C GLY A 252 17.91 -15.92 9.18
N LYS A 253 18.04 -17.01 9.94
CA LYS A 253 17.79 -18.38 9.45
C LYS A 253 16.33 -18.61 9.07
N LEU A 254 15.37 -18.08 9.84
CA LEU A 254 13.95 -18.10 9.49
C LEU A 254 13.66 -17.30 8.21
N GLN A 255 14.26 -16.13 8.05
CA GLN A 255 14.11 -15.31 6.85
C GLN A 255 14.67 -16.02 5.61
N MET A 256 15.83 -16.67 5.72
CA MET A 256 16.40 -17.49 4.64
C MET A 256 15.54 -18.73 4.35
N PHE A 257 14.96 -19.34 5.39
CA PHE A 257 14.01 -20.44 5.23
C PHE A 257 12.75 -20.02 4.48
N PHE A 258 12.15 -18.87 4.81
CA PHE A 258 10.98 -18.35 4.09
C PHE A 258 11.31 -17.93 2.66
N LEU A 259 12.47 -17.31 2.42
CA LEU A 259 12.94 -16.99 1.06
C LEU A 259 13.19 -18.25 0.22
N PHE A 260 13.75 -19.29 0.84
CA PHE A 260 13.95 -20.59 0.20
C PHE A 260 12.63 -21.27 -0.13
N PHE A 261 11.68 -21.33 0.80
CA PHE A 261 10.37 -21.94 0.55
C PHE A 261 9.51 -21.14 -0.43
N PHE A 262 9.56 -19.81 -0.38
CA PHE A 262 8.85 -18.95 -1.34
C PHE A 262 9.50 -19.05 -2.73
N GLY A 263 10.83 -19.07 -2.80
CA GLY A 263 11.57 -19.33 -4.04
C GLY A 263 11.29 -20.71 -4.62
N LEU A 264 11.25 -21.76 -3.77
CA LEU A 264 10.92 -23.13 -4.17
C LEU A 264 9.47 -23.25 -4.64
N PHE A 265 8.54 -22.56 -3.97
CA PHE A 265 7.15 -22.48 -4.37
C PHE A 265 7.01 -21.78 -5.73
N MET A 266 7.69 -20.64 -5.93
CA MET A 266 7.68 -19.92 -7.21
C MET A 266 8.34 -20.74 -8.33
N LEU A 267 9.43 -21.46 -8.04
CA LEU A 267 10.13 -22.32 -8.99
C LEU A 267 9.28 -23.54 -9.37
N ALA A 268 8.71 -24.25 -8.39
CA ALA A 268 7.81 -25.38 -8.62
C ALA A 268 6.54 -24.94 -9.37
N PHE A 269 6.03 -23.75 -9.05
CA PHE A 269 4.92 -23.13 -9.75
C PHE A 269 5.27 -22.76 -11.20
N GLU A 270 6.46 -22.22 -11.45
CA GLU A 270 6.91 -21.91 -12.81
C GLU A 270 7.17 -23.18 -13.63
N PHE A 271 7.69 -24.24 -12.99
CA PHE A 271 7.90 -25.54 -13.62
C PHE A 271 6.57 -26.21 -13.98
N MET A 272 5.58 -26.16 -13.09
CA MET A 272 4.21 -26.60 -13.38
C MET A 272 3.58 -25.76 -14.50
N ARG A 273 3.75 -24.43 -14.49
CA ARG A 273 3.26 -23.53 -15.54
C ARG A 273 3.85 -23.88 -16.91
N ARG A 274 5.16 -24.11 -16.98
CA ARG A 274 5.87 -24.50 -18.22
C ARG A 274 5.50 -25.92 -18.65
N GLY A 275 5.35 -26.86 -17.72
CA GLY A 275 4.88 -28.22 -17.99
C GLY A 275 3.49 -28.24 -18.62
N VAL A 276 2.53 -27.51 -18.06
CA VAL A 276 1.16 -27.40 -18.61
C VAL A 276 1.14 -26.72 -19.99
N SER A 277 2.05 -25.78 -20.25
CA SER A 277 2.16 -25.14 -21.58
C SER A 277 2.69 -26.07 -22.68
N ARG A 278 3.44 -27.12 -22.32
CA ARG A 278 3.98 -28.12 -23.26
C ARG A 278 2.97 -29.24 -23.60
N VAL A 279 1.87 -29.35 -22.85
CA VAL A 279 0.86 -30.41 -23.03
C VAL A 279 -0.32 -29.95 -23.90
N LYS A 280 -0.29 -28.74 -24.47
CA LYS A 280 -1.31 -28.35 -25.47
C LYS A 280 -1.13 -29.20 -26.74
N PRO A 281 -2.10 -30.04 -27.14
CA PRO A 281 -1.98 -30.80 -28.37
C PRO A 281 -2.05 -29.83 -29.55
N VAL A 282 -1.07 -29.95 -30.46
CA VAL A 282 -1.09 -29.30 -31.76
C VAL A 282 -2.30 -29.82 -32.52
N ARG A 283 -3.28 -28.95 -32.82
CA ARG A 283 -4.36 -29.29 -33.76
C ARG A 283 -3.75 -29.33 -35.16
N LEU A 284 -3.52 -30.53 -35.66
CA LEU A 284 -3.28 -30.76 -37.09
C LEU A 284 -4.63 -30.60 -37.80
N ASN A 285 -4.80 -29.50 -38.53
CA ASN A 285 -5.89 -29.39 -39.49
C ASN A 285 -5.60 -30.38 -40.63
N ALA A 286 -6.50 -31.34 -40.85
CA ALA A 286 -6.50 -32.15 -42.05
C ALA A 286 -6.87 -31.26 -43.24
N ALA A 287 -5.94 -31.07 -44.16
CA ALA A 287 -6.25 -30.56 -45.48
C ALA A 287 -7.05 -31.64 -46.22
N LEU A 288 -8.29 -31.31 -46.58
CA LEU A 288 -9.08 -32.10 -47.52
C LEU A 288 -8.56 -31.85 -48.94
N THR A 289 -8.45 -32.96 -49.66
CA THR A 289 -8.22 -33.16 -51.10
C THR A 289 -8.84 -32.13 -52.01
#